data_AF-A0A935A935-F1
#
_entry.id   AF-A0A935A935-F1
#
_cell.length_a   1.000
_cell.length_b   1.000
_cell.length_c   1.000
_cell.angle_alpha   90.00
_cell.angle_beta   90.00
_cell.angle_gamma   90.00
#
_symmetry.space_group_name_H-M   'P 1'
#
loop_
_entity.id
_entity.type
_entity.pdbx_description
1 polymer ?
#
loop_
_entity_poly.entity_id
_entity_poly.type
_entity_poly.pdbx_seq_one_letter_code
_entity_poly.pdbx_strand_id
1 'polypeptide(L)'
;MRWPEGNMARSGEPFRYCVFDDTLATLLAKAVAGETLDGRPLVVLRQPEFRNLQECHLIYFGEQSVLGPTLQADVLRRLTGSAILTVSDQPGFAARGGMITLVRKRGRIHPVINTDATERAELRISAKLLNLATLTRDGKGGVQ
;
A
#
# COMPACT_ATOMS: atom_id res chain seq x y z
N MET A 1 5.72 0.47 -9.35
CA MET A 1 4.44 1.23 -9.33
C MET A 1 4.74 2.64 -9.77
N ARG A 2 3.78 3.31 -10.42
CA ARG A 2 3.86 4.72 -10.81
C ARG A 2 2.54 5.38 -10.45
N TRP A 3 2.64 6.47 -9.71
CA TRP A 3 1.51 7.33 -9.35
C TRP A 3 1.19 8.26 -10.52
N PRO A 4 -0.07 8.72 -10.67
CA PRO A 4 -0.43 9.72 -11.67
C PRO A 4 0.28 11.04 -11.39
N GLU A 5 0.63 11.78 -12.44
CA GLU A 5 1.43 13.02 -12.36
C GLU A 5 0.78 14.08 -11.46
N GLY A 6 -0.55 14.13 -11.38
CA GLY A 6 -1.29 15.05 -10.51
C GLY A 6 -1.22 14.72 -9.02
N ASN A 7 -0.90 13.46 -8.66
CA ASN A 7 -0.67 13.04 -7.27
C ASN A 7 0.82 12.89 -6.92
N MET A 8 1.70 13.15 -7.91
CA MET A 8 3.09 13.46 -7.61
C MET A 8 3.13 14.90 -7.12
N ALA A 9 3.02 15.06 -5.81
CA ALA A 9 3.22 16.33 -5.15
C ALA A 9 4.51 17.03 -5.66
N ARG A 10 4.49 18.36 -5.64
CA ARG A 10 5.51 19.25 -6.21
C ARG A 10 6.91 18.84 -5.77
N SER A 11 7.90 19.05 -6.63
CA SER A 11 9.32 18.83 -6.34
C SER A 11 9.68 19.33 -4.94
N GLY A 12 10.21 18.44 -4.08
CA GLY A 12 10.61 18.73 -2.70
C GLY A 12 9.66 18.23 -1.60
N GLU A 13 8.41 17.86 -1.91
CA GLU A 13 7.52 17.28 -0.90
C GLU A 13 7.86 15.81 -0.60
N PRO A 14 7.85 15.36 0.67
CA PRO A 14 8.24 14.01 1.01
C PRO A 14 7.25 12.97 0.50
N PHE A 15 7.76 11.80 0.11
CA PHE A 15 6.95 10.63 -0.17
C PHE A 15 6.63 9.94 1.16
N ARG A 16 5.34 9.93 1.53
CA ARG A 16 4.88 9.48 2.84
C ARG A 16 4.41 8.02 2.82
N TYR A 17 5.06 7.20 3.63
CA TYR A 17 4.64 5.84 3.99
C TYR A 17 3.87 5.88 5.29
N CYS A 18 2.58 5.64 5.25
CA CYS A 18 1.74 5.55 6.44
C CYS A 18 1.63 4.10 6.88
N VAL A 19 1.97 3.79 8.13
CA VAL A 19 2.12 2.40 8.58
C VAL A 19 1.25 2.15 9.80
N PHE A 20 0.29 1.24 9.67
CA PHE A 20 -0.53 0.71 10.75
C PHE A 20 0.08 -0.61 11.26
N ASP A 21 1.28 -0.50 11.81
CA ASP A 21 2.04 -1.55 12.51
C ASP A 21 3.22 -0.84 13.20
N ASP A 22 3.25 -0.79 14.52
CA ASP A 22 4.22 0.04 15.25
C ASP A 22 5.67 -0.47 15.12
N THR A 23 5.83 -1.80 15.12
CA THR A 23 7.14 -2.44 15.01
C THR A 23 7.72 -2.19 13.62
N LEU A 24 6.92 -2.41 12.58
CA LEU A 24 7.34 -2.18 11.21
C LEU A 24 7.56 -0.69 10.94
N ALA A 25 6.70 0.20 11.46
CA ALA A 25 6.89 1.65 11.29
C ALA A 25 8.27 2.08 11.80
N THR A 26 8.68 1.56 12.96
CA THR A 26 9.99 1.86 13.57
C THR A 26 11.15 1.31 12.75
N LEU A 27 11.04 0.08 12.26
CA LEU A 27 12.08 -0.54 11.41
C LEU A 27 12.18 0.15 10.05
N LEU A 28 11.06 0.46 9.42
CA LEU A 28 11.00 1.12 8.12
C LEU A 28 11.55 2.55 8.22
N ALA A 29 11.22 3.29 9.27
CA ALA A 29 11.73 4.64 9.48
C ALA A 29 13.27 4.67 9.53
N LYS A 30 13.89 3.67 10.16
CA LYS A 30 15.36 3.50 10.17
C LYS A 30 15.89 3.13 8.79
N ALA A 31 15.21 2.24 8.09
CA ALA A 31 15.63 1.75 6.77
C ALA A 31 15.57 2.82 5.69
N VAL A 32 14.66 3.79 5.79
CA VAL A 32 14.50 4.88 4.81
C VAL A 32 15.15 6.20 5.25
N ALA A 33 15.84 6.22 6.39
CA ALA A 33 16.46 7.44 6.91
C ALA A 33 17.54 7.93 5.94
N GLY A 34 17.37 9.16 5.42
CA GLY A 34 18.28 9.75 4.43
C GLY A 34 18.05 9.27 2.99
N GLU A 35 17.14 8.32 2.77
CA GLU A 35 16.81 7.83 1.43
C GLU A 35 15.86 8.77 0.70
N THR A 36 15.94 8.76 -0.63
CA THR A 36 15.08 9.55 -1.49
C THR A 36 14.49 8.71 -2.62
N LEU A 37 13.31 9.12 -3.10
CA LEU A 37 12.67 8.60 -4.30
C LEU A 37 12.46 9.75 -5.28
N ASP A 38 13.16 9.71 -6.41
CA ASP A 38 13.13 10.77 -7.42
C ASP A 38 13.42 12.16 -6.81
N GLY A 39 14.40 12.22 -5.90
CA GLY A 39 14.79 13.45 -5.18
C GLY A 39 13.88 13.84 -4.01
N ARG A 40 12.82 13.07 -3.73
CA ARG A 40 11.89 13.32 -2.63
C ARG A 40 12.32 12.54 -1.38
N PRO A 41 12.42 13.17 -0.19
CA PRO A 41 12.70 12.44 1.04
C PRO A 41 11.63 11.39 1.32
N LEU A 42 12.04 10.21 1.75
CA LEU A 42 11.12 9.18 2.24
C LEU A 42 10.82 9.42 3.71
N VAL A 43 9.52 9.51 4.06
CA VAL A 43 9.08 9.74 5.43
C VAL A 43 8.08 8.68 5.85
N VAL A 44 8.25 8.14 7.05
CA VAL A 44 7.30 7.20 7.65
C VAL A 44 6.41 7.92 8.65
N LEU A 45 5.10 7.83 8.45
CA LEU A 45 4.09 8.25 9.40
C LEU A 45 3.53 7.02 10.11
N ARG A 46 3.81 6.91 11.41
CA ARG A 46 3.27 5.85 12.26
C ARG A 46 1.82 6.17 12.58
N GLN A 47 0.90 5.27 12.21
CA GLN A 47 -0.53 5.31 12.60
C GLN A 47 -1.15 6.73 12.57
N PRO A 48 -1.04 7.46 11.45
CA PRO A 48 -1.60 8.80 11.37
C PRO A 48 -3.11 8.78 11.55
N GLU A 49 -3.66 9.89 12.01
CA GLU A 49 -5.11 10.06 12.12
C GLU A 49 -5.79 9.91 10.76
N PHE A 50 -7.02 9.37 10.74
CA PHE A 50 -7.72 9.09 9.48
C PHE A 50 -7.92 10.30 8.58
N ARG A 51 -8.09 11.49 9.17
CA ARG A 51 -8.22 12.74 8.41
C ARG A 51 -6.97 13.10 7.60
N ASN A 52 -5.80 12.59 7.99
CA ASN A 52 -4.52 12.88 7.34
C ASN A 52 -4.12 11.80 6.32
N LEU A 53 -4.94 10.75 6.12
CA LEU A 53 -4.59 9.66 5.22
C LEU A 53 -4.44 10.08 3.76
N GLN A 54 -5.05 11.20 3.35
CA GLN A 54 -4.90 11.72 2.00
C GLN A 54 -3.50 12.28 1.70
N GLU A 55 -2.68 12.52 2.73
CA GLU A 55 -1.27 12.91 2.56
C GLU A 55 -0.35 11.71 2.27
N CYS A 56 -0.83 10.50 2.55
CA CYS A 56 -0.08 9.28 2.35
C CYS A 56 0.02 8.95 0.86
N HIS A 57 1.18 8.47 0.42
CA HIS A 57 1.32 7.93 -0.94
C HIS A 57 1.17 6.40 -0.93
N LEU A 58 1.61 5.78 0.16
CA LEU A 58 1.45 4.36 0.45
C LEU A 58 0.93 4.19 1.88
N ILE A 59 -0.08 3.35 2.05
CA ILE A 59 -0.58 2.93 3.35
C ILE A 59 -0.34 1.42 3.51
N TYR A 60 0.39 1.06 4.56
CA TYR A 60 0.65 -0.32 4.94
C TYR A 60 -0.20 -0.71 6.15
N PHE A 61 -0.92 -1.83 6.04
CA PHE A 61 -1.63 -2.46 7.14
C PHE A 61 -0.92 -3.76 7.52
N GLY A 62 -0.26 -3.81 8.67
CA GLY A 62 0.46 -5.01 9.10
C GLY A 62 -0.45 -6.04 9.76
N GLU A 63 0.06 -7.25 9.95
CA GLU A 63 -0.61 -8.30 10.71
C GLU A 63 -0.91 -7.84 12.15
N GLN A 64 0.01 -7.07 12.75
CA GLN A 64 -0.16 -6.46 14.08
C GLN A 64 -0.82 -5.07 14.01
N SER A 65 -1.64 -4.83 12.99
CA SER A 65 -2.37 -3.57 12.82
C SER A 65 -3.29 -3.31 14.00
N VAL A 66 -3.24 -2.08 14.52
CA VAL A 66 -4.19 -1.58 15.54
C VAL A 66 -5.61 -1.42 15.00
N LEU A 67 -5.78 -1.43 13.67
CA LEU A 67 -7.07 -1.39 13.02
C LEU A 67 -7.66 -2.80 12.94
N GLY A 68 -8.86 -2.99 13.51
CA GLY A 68 -9.65 -4.19 13.30
C GLY A 68 -10.21 -4.30 11.87
N PRO A 69 -10.69 -5.48 11.45
CA PRO A 69 -11.11 -5.75 10.07
C PRO A 69 -12.19 -4.81 9.54
N THR A 70 -13.20 -4.48 10.37
CA THR A 70 -14.29 -3.56 9.99
C THR A 70 -13.77 -2.16 9.69
N LEU A 71 -12.92 -1.63 10.56
CA LEU A 71 -12.35 -0.29 10.39
C LEU A 71 -11.37 -0.23 9.21
N GLN A 72 -10.59 -1.29 8.99
CA GLN A 72 -9.75 -1.41 7.79
C GLN A 72 -10.61 -1.36 6.52
N ALA A 73 -11.72 -2.10 6.47
CA ALA A 73 -12.62 -2.07 5.32
C ALA A 73 -13.20 -0.66 5.10
N ASP A 74 -13.59 0.05 6.16
CA ASP A 74 -14.07 1.43 6.08
C ASP A 74 -13.01 2.39 5.54
N VAL A 75 -11.76 2.25 5.99
CA VAL A 75 -10.62 3.03 5.48
C VAL A 75 -10.41 2.74 4.00
N LEU A 76 -10.38 1.47 3.57
CA LEU A 76 -10.24 1.11 2.15
C LEU A 76 -11.36 1.71 1.28
N ARG A 77 -12.61 1.67 1.75
CA ARG A 77 -13.74 2.30 1.05
C ARG A 77 -13.52 3.81 0.87
N ARG A 78 -13.06 4.51 1.91
CA ARG A 78 -12.78 5.96 1.86
C ARG A 78 -11.61 6.34 0.96
N LEU A 79 -10.66 5.43 0.76
CA LEU A 79 -9.49 5.63 -0.10
C LEU A 79 -9.75 5.23 -1.57
N THR A 80 -10.95 4.72 -1.89
CA THR A 80 -11.28 4.31 -3.26
C THR A 80 -11.22 5.53 -4.18
N GLY A 81 -10.50 5.41 -5.30
CA GLY A 81 -10.30 6.51 -6.23
C GLY A 81 -9.14 7.45 -5.88
N SER A 82 -8.66 7.44 -4.63
CA SER A 82 -7.45 8.16 -4.27
C SER A 82 -6.23 7.43 -4.86
N ALA A 83 -5.27 8.19 -5.39
CA ALA A 83 -4.02 7.64 -5.90
C ALA A 83 -3.05 7.24 -4.76
N ILE A 84 -3.52 6.39 -3.85
CA ILE A 84 -2.81 5.96 -2.63
C ILE A 84 -2.69 4.45 -2.68
N LEU A 85 -1.46 3.93 -2.68
CA LEU A 85 -1.24 2.50 -2.73
C LEU A 85 -1.53 1.85 -1.39
N THR A 86 -2.41 0.86 -1.35
CA THR A 86 -2.68 0.08 -0.14
C THR A 86 -1.99 -1.27 -0.17
N VAL A 87 -1.24 -1.59 0.88
CA VAL A 87 -0.43 -2.81 0.98
C VAL A 87 -0.67 -3.47 2.34
N SER A 88 -0.67 -4.79 2.38
CA SER A 88 -0.75 -5.54 3.63
C SER A 88 -0.06 -6.89 3.50
N ASP A 89 0.42 -7.44 4.60
CA ASP A 89 0.81 -8.86 4.74
C ASP A 89 -0.33 -9.74 5.26
N GLN A 90 -1.49 -9.16 5.58
CA GLN A 90 -2.65 -9.91 6.06
C GLN A 90 -3.25 -10.77 4.95
N PRO A 91 -3.46 -12.08 5.19
CA PRO A 91 -4.06 -12.97 4.21
C PRO A 91 -5.41 -12.47 3.68
N GLY A 92 -5.60 -12.60 2.36
CA GLY A 92 -6.84 -12.22 1.68
C GLY A 92 -7.11 -10.71 1.58
N PHE A 93 -6.18 -9.83 1.98
CA PHE A 93 -6.36 -8.37 1.93
C PHE A 93 -6.74 -7.87 0.53
N ALA A 94 -6.09 -8.37 -0.53
CA ALA A 94 -6.38 -7.99 -1.91
C ALA A 94 -7.81 -8.40 -2.34
N ALA A 95 -8.31 -9.54 -1.85
CA ALA A 95 -9.67 -10.00 -2.12
C ALA A 95 -10.75 -9.19 -1.38
N ARG A 96 -10.38 -8.47 -0.31
CA ARG A 96 -11.28 -7.59 0.45
C ARG A 96 -11.25 -6.13 -0.02
N GLY A 97 -10.73 -5.87 -1.22
CA GLY A 97 -10.67 -4.54 -1.82
C GLY A 97 -9.38 -3.76 -1.56
N GLY A 98 -8.39 -4.37 -0.88
CA GLY A 98 -7.03 -3.85 -0.83
C GLY A 98 -6.30 -4.03 -2.18
N MET A 99 -5.20 -3.30 -2.41
CA MET A 99 -4.49 -3.38 -3.70
C MET A 99 -3.44 -4.49 -3.73
N ILE A 100 -2.59 -4.61 -2.70
CA ILE A 100 -1.53 -5.62 -2.68
C ILE A 100 -1.53 -6.39 -1.36
N THR A 101 -1.56 -7.71 -1.44
CA THR A 101 -1.16 -8.60 -0.35
C THR A 101 0.25 -9.13 -0.57
N LEU A 102 1.13 -8.97 0.41
CA LEU A 102 2.46 -9.56 0.42
C LEU A 102 2.40 -10.92 1.09
N VAL A 103 2.45 -12.01 0.31
CA VAL A 103 2.49 -13.37 0.87
C VAL A 103 3.92 -13.92 0.82
N ARG A 104 4.31 -14.71 1.82
CA ARG A 104 5.60 -15.38 1.81
C ARG A 104 5.46 -16.76 1.18
N LYS A 105 6.16 -17.02 0.06
CA LYS A 105 6.19 -18.31 -0.63
C LYS A 105 7.63 -18.78 -0.77
N ARG A 106 7.95 -19.95 -0.21
CA ARG A 106 9.31 -20.54 -0.23
C ARG A 106 10.39 -19.55 0.21
N GLY A 107 10.14 -18.84 1.31
CA GLY A 107 11.06 -17.84 1.88
C GLY A 107 11.10 -16.48 1.18
N ARG A 108 10.47 -16.32 0.01
CA ARG A 108 10.47 -15.06 -0.76
C ARG A 108 9.11 -14.37 -0.67
N ILE A 109 9.12 -13.03 -0.81
CA ILE A 109 7.88 -12.26 -0.94
C ILE A 109 7.30 -12.47 -2.34
N HIS A 110 6.04 -12.86 -2.38
CA HIS A 110 5.24 -13.07 -3.58
C HIS A 110 4.00 -12.17 -3.50
N PRO A 111 3.92 -11.10 -4.30
CA PRO A 111 2.77 -10.20 -4.26
C PRO A 111 1.51 -10.83 -4.85
N VAL A 112 0.37 -10.62 -4.22
CA VAL A 112 -0.97 -10.80 -4.82
C VAL A 112 -1.55 -9.42 -5.06
N ILE A 113 -1.88 -9.10 -6.30
CA ILE A 113 -2.26 -7.75 -6.73
C ILE A 113 -3.70 -7.77 -7.22
N ASN A 114 -4.56 -6.95 -6.61
CA ASN A 114 -5.89 -6.67 -7.10
C ASN A 114 -5.82 -5.58 -8.19
N THR A 115 -5.98 -6.02 -9.43
CA THR A 115 -5.88 -5.14 -10.61
C THR A 115 -7.00 -4.11 -10.66
N ASP A 116 -8.25 -4.48 -10.34
CA ASP A 116 -9.38 -3.55 -10.34
C ASP A 116 -9.18 -2.43 -9.30
N ALA A 117 -8.67 -2.78 -8.11
CA ALA A 117 -8.38 -1.80 -7.06
C ALA A 117 -7.27 -0.82 -7.45
N THR A 118 -6.20 -1.30 -8.12
CA THR A 118 -5.13 -0.43 -8.61
C THR A 118 -5.57 0.46 -9.76
N GLU A 119 -6.43 -0.05 -10.66
CA GLU A 119 -6.98 0.71 -11.78
C GLU A 119 -7.88 1.84 -11.30
N ARG A 120 -8.75 1.59 -10.30
CA ARG A 120 -9.58 2.64 -9.68
C ARG A 120 -8.76 3.77 -9.07
N ALA A 121 -7.56 3.48 -8.56
CA ALA A 121 -6.65 4.48 -7.99
C ALA A 121 -5.72 5.12 -9.03
N GLU A 122 -5.90 4.79 -10.31
CA GLU A 122 -5.05 5.26 -11.42
C GLU A 122 -3.56 4.95 -11.24
N LEU A 123 -3.25 3.90 -10.45
CA LEU A 123 -1.87 3.48 -10.18
C LEU A 123 -1.41 2.52 -11.26
N ARG A 124 -0.32 2.88 -11.94
CA ARG A 124 0.27 2.04 -12.98
C ARG A 124 1.26 1.05 -12.41
N ILE A 125 1.01 -0.22 -12.60
CA ILE A 125 1.91 -1.30 -12.17
C ILE A 125 3.01 -1.48 -13.22
N SER A 126 4.26 -1.59 -12.78
CA SER A 126 5.37 -1.88 -13.70
C SER A 126 5.31 -3.33 -14.17
N ALA A 127 5.62 -3.59 -15.43
CA ALA A 127 5.68 -4.94 -15.99
C ALA A 127 6.60 -5.87 -15.18
N LYS A 128 7.72 -5.34 -14.67
CA LYS A 128 8.64 -6.07 -13.78
C LYS A 128 7.95 -6.58 -12.50
N LEU A 129 7.07 -5.80 -11.89
CA LEU A 129 6.34 -6.22 -10.69
C LEU A 129 5.24 -7.24 -11.03
N LEU A 130 4.53 -7.03 -12.15
CA LEU A 130 3.52 -7.97 -12.64
C LEU A 130 4.10 -9.37 -12.89
N ASN A 131 5.32 -9.45 -13.44
CA ASN A 131 6.00 -10.72 -13.70
C ASN A 131 6.30 -11.54 -12.42
N LEU A 132 6.25 -10.92 -11.25
CA LEU A 132 6.53 -11.56 -9.96
C LEU A 132 5.25 -11.83 -9.15
N ALA A 133 4.09 -11.39 -9.63
CA ALA A 133 2.86 -11.32 -8.86
C ALA A 133 1.80 -12.32 -9.33
N THR A 134 0.92 -12.71 -8.42
CA THR A 134 -0.38 -13.28 -8.76
C THR A 134 -1.38 -12.15 -8.90
N LEU A 135 -2.18 -12.16 -9.97
CA LEU A 135 -3.21 -11.16 -10.21
C LEU A 135 -4.57 -11.64 -9.72
N THR A 136 -5.33 -10.75 -9.10
CA THR A 136 -6.72 -10.95 -8.70
C THR A 136 -7.57 -9.74 -9.09
N ARG A 137 -8.89 -9.88 -8.91
CA ARG A 137 -9.94 -8.92 -9.23
C ARG A 137 -10.96 -8.90 -8.09
N ASP A 138 -11.78 -7.86 -8.03
CA ASP A 138 -12.85 -7.80 -7.04
C ASP A 138 -13.84 -8.95 -7.23
N GLY A 139 -14.40 -9.46 -6.13
CA GLY A 139 -15.43 -10.50 -6.17
C GLY A 139 -14.95 -11.89 -6.62
N LYS A 140 -13.69 -12.06 -7.05
CA LYS A 140 -13.07 -13.37 -7.24
C LYS A 140 -12.07 -13.66 -6.12
N GLY A 141 -12.59 -14.22 -5.03
CA GLY A 141 -11.78 -15.02 -4.12
C GLY A 141 -11.18 -16.17 -4.92
N GLY A 142 -9.91 -16.03 -5.31
CA GLY A 142 -9.17 -17.09 -5.99
C GLY A 142 -8.93 -18.24 -5.02
N VAL A 143 -9.88 -19.18 -4.98
CA VAL A 143 -9.58 -20.57 -4.68
C VAL A 143 -8.85 -21.12 -5.90
N GLN A 144 -7.60 -21.50 -5.71
CA GLN A 144 -6.92 -22.60 -6.42
C GLN A 144 -5.87 -23.17 -5.49
#